data_AF-A0A9D5K2T3-F1
#
_entry.id   AF-A0A9D5K2T3-F1
#
_cell.length_a   1.000
_cell.length_b   1.000
_cell.length_c   1.000
_cell.angle_alpha   90.00
_cell.angle_beta   90.00
_cell.angle_gamma   90.00
#
_symmetry.space_group_name_H-M   'P 1'
#
loop_
_entity.id
_entity.type
_entity.pdbx_description
1 polymer ?
#
loop_
_entity_poly.entity_id
_entity_poly.type
_entity_poly.pdbx_seq_one_letter_code
_entity_poly.pdbx_strand_id
1 'polypeptide(L)'
;MPKRTKRQTLLSRLRDEHGVEDALTILGKEVAVGRYSQALSLYNELPSEEAQKPRAVISKIRALEQSGRYNEAGRFLASNRIEDCEVYLARARYLIRNSRFREAEAALERARSLPAAFADKAALTGHIKYYLAECGTGLFRTKRTQASKETALQRWYDVKYAYRNDQNHRFFQKANESIRALWAVQTD
;
A
#
# COMPACT_ATOMS: atom_id res chain seq x y z
N MET A 1 44.20 22.22 -20.38
CA MET A 1 42.72 22.25 -20.26
C MET A 1 42.27 20.96 -19.57
N PRO A 2 41.63 21.03 -18.40
CA PRO A 2 41.08 19.82 -17.76
C PRO A 2 39.84 19.34 -18.52
N LYS A 3 39.84 18.06 -18.93
CA LYS A 3 38.67 17.40 -19.52
C LYS A 3 37.54 17.43 -18.49
N ARG A 4 36.42 18.11 -18.80
CA ARG A 4 35.18 18.00 -18.02
C ARG A 4 34.72 16.55 -18.09
N THR A 5 35.01 15.77 -17.05
CA THR A 5 34.43 14.44 -16.84
C THR A 5 32.92 14.64 -16.74
N LYS A 6 32.14 14.17 -17.73
CA LYS A 6 30.67 14.23 -17.64
C LYS A 6 30.27 13.50 -16.37
N ARG A 7 29.68 14.22 -15.40
CA ARG A 7 29.14 13.63 -14.18
C ARG A 7 28.12 12.58 -14.61
N GLN A 8 28.38 11.30 -14.34
CA GLN A 8 27.44 10.23 -14.67
C GLN A 8 26.10 10.50 -13.98
N THR A 9 25.01 10.42 -14.75
CA THR A 9 23.65 10.53 -14.21
C THR A 9 23.37 9.34 -13.29
N LEU A 10 22.37 9.47 -12.39
CA LEU A 10 21.96 8.36 -11.53
C LEU A 10 21.55 7.15 -12.38
N LEU A 11 20.76 7.38 -13.43
CA LEU A 11 20.35 6.33 -14.35
C LEU A 11 21.54 5.61 -15.01
N SER A 12 22.56 6.34 -15.49
CA SER A 12 23.74 5.71 -16.12
C SER A 12 24.46 4.79 -15.13
N ARG A 13 24.67 5.22 -13.89
CA ARG A 13 25.35 4.40 -12.88
C ARG A 13 24.54 3.16 -12.52
N LEU A 14 23.22 3.31 -12.40
CA LEU A 14 22.33 2.20 -12.06
C LEU A 14 22.18 1.20 -13.22
N ARG A 15 22.28 1.65 -14.48
CA ARG A 15 22.34 0.74 -15.63
C ARG A 15 23.55 -0.17 -15.56
N ASP A 16 24.71 0.41 -15.28
CA ASP A 16 25.96 -0.34 -15.10
C ASP A 16 25.85 -1.32 -13.91
N GLU A 17 25.28 -0.89 -12.78
CA GLU A 17 25.11 -1.73 -11.59
C GLU A 17 24.13 -2.89 -11.79
N HIS A 18 23.00 -2.65 -12.47
CA HIS A 18 21.94 -3.65 -12.63
C HIS A 18 22.09 -4.50 -13.90
N GLY A 19 22.96 -4.10 -14.83
CA GLY A 19 23.11 -4.72 -16.15
C GLY A 19 21.84 -4.63 -17.01
N VAL A 20 21.02 -3.58 -16.82
CA VAL A 20 19.71 -3.42 -17.49
C VAL A 20 19.57 -1.98 -17.97
N GLU A 21 19.17 -1.79 -19.23
CA GLU A 21 18.96 -0.46 -19.81
C GLU A 21 17.62 0.20 -19.43
N ASP A 22 16.60 -0.62 -19.19
CA ASP A 22 15.23 -0.17 -18.88
C ASP A 22 15.14 0.46 -17.48
N ALA A 23 14.85 1.76 -17.45
CA ALA A 23 14.77 2.54 -16.22
C ALA A 23 13.63 2.07 -15.29
N LEU A 24 12.52 1.54 -15.83
CA LEU A 24 11.40 1.05 -15.02
C LEU A 24 11.73 -0.27 -14.32
N THR A 25 12.54 -1.11 -14.97
CA THR A 25 13.07 -2.33 -14.37
C THR A 25 14.05 -2.00 -13.26
N ILE A 26 14.99 -1.08 -13.48
CA ILE A 26 15.91 -0.58 -12.44
C ILE A 26 15.12 -0.02 -11.26
N LEU A 27 14.14 0.85 -11.52
CA LEU A 27 13.31 1.45 -10.48
C LEU A 27 12.62 0.38 -9.62
N GLY A 28 12.05 -0.65 -10.25
CA GLY A 28 11.44 -1.77 -9.52
C GLY A 28 12.44 -2.55 -8.67
N LYS A 29 13.66 -2.78 -9.18
CA LYS A 29 14.73 -3.46 -8.44
C LYS A 29 15.19 -2.65 -7.23
N GLU A 30 15.42 -1.35 -7.39
CA GLU A 30 15.81 -0.44 -6.29
C GLU A 30 14.78 -0.46 -5.15
N VAL A 31 13.48 -0.49 -5.49
CA VAL A 31 12.40 -0.67 -4.50
C VAL A 31 12.49 -2.05 -3.83
N ALA A 32 12.69 -3.11 -4.60
CA ALA A 32 12.71 -4.48 -4.08
C ALA A 32 13.86 -4.72 -3.09
N VAL A 33 15.01 -4.07 -3.28
CA VAL A 33 16.19 -4.18 -2.39
C VAL A 33 16.24 -3.12 -1.28
N GLY A 34 15.17 -2.33 -1.11
CA GLY A 34 15.05 -1.38 -0.01
C GLY A 34 15.75 -0.03 -0.20
N ARG A 35 16.27 0.27 -1.40
CA ARG A 35 16.97 1.53 -1.71
C ARG A 35 15.99 2.63 -2.10
N TYR A 36 15.05 2.93 -1.21
CA TYR A 36 13.91 3.81 -1.51
C TYR A 36 14.33 5.24 -1.89
N SER A 37 15.39 5.78 -1.29
CA SER A 37 15.89 7.11 -1.66
C SER A 37 16.37 7.16 -3.11
N GLN A 38 17.13 6.15 -3.54
CA GLN A 38 17.62 6.02 -4.91
C GLN A 38 16.46 5.80 -5.89
N ALA A 39 15.51 4.93 -5.55
CA ALA A 39 14.30 4.73 -6.34
C ALA A 39 13.52 6.04 -6.56
N LEU A 40 13.35 6.86 -5.51
CA LEU A 40 12.63 8.13 -5.61
C LEU A 40 13.41 9.17 -6.41
N SER A 41 14.73 9.24 -6.26
CA SER A 41 15.58 10.07 -7.11
C SER A 41 15.47 9.66 -8.58
N LEU A 42 15.56 8.36 -8.87
CA LEU A 42 15.43 7.83 -10.23
C LEU A 42 14.05 8.13 -10.83
N TYR A 43 12.96 7.95 -10.08
CA TYR A 43 11.62 8.29 -10.55
C TYR A 43 11.53 9.77 -10.97
N ASN A 44 12.14 10.68 -10.21
CA ASN A 44 12.08 12.11 -10.51
C ASN A 44 12.93 12.50 -11.74
N GLU A 45 13.87 11.64 -12.16
CA GLU A 45 14.65 11.79 -13.39
C GLU A 45 13.96 11.16 -14.62
N LEU A 46 12.87 10.41 -14.44
CA LEU A 46 12.14 9.82 -15.55
C LEU A 46 11.46 10.91 -16.42
N PRO A 47 11.45 10.73 -17.75
CA PRO A 47 10.57 11.51 -18.62
C PRO A 47 9.11 11.38 -18.17
N SER A 48 8.33 12.43 -18.36
CA SER A 48 6.91 12.48 -17.92
C SER A 48 6.08 11.29 -18.41
N GLU A 49 6.32 10.83 -19.64
CA GLU A 49 5.63 9.68 -20.23
C GLU A 49 5.95 8.37 -19.49
N GLU A 50 7.21 8.13 -19.14
CA GLU A 50 7.64 6.96 -18.36
C GLU A 50 7.15 7.05 -16.91
N ALA A 51 7.21 8.24 -16.31
CA ALA A 51 6.80 8.48 -14.92
C ALA A 51 5.30 8.21 -14.69
N GLN A 52 4.48 8.33 -15.75
CA GLN A 52 3.04 8.08 -15.70
C GLN A 52 2.66 6.60 -15.91
N LYS A 53 3.57 5.75 -16.37
CA LYS A 53 3.28 4.33 -16.57
C LYS A 53 2.97 3.63 -15.24
N PRO A 54 2.05 2.64 -15.22
CA PRO A 54 1.64 1.94 -14.01
C PRO A 54 2.79 1.43 -13.15
N ARG A 55 3.82 0.84 -13.77
CA ARG A 55 5.00 0.31 -13.07
C ARG A 55 5.78 1.40 -12.34
N ALA A 56 5.96 2.57 -12.95
CA ALA A 56 6.68 3.69 -12.32
C ALA A 56 5.91 4.22 -11.11
N VAL A 57 4.60 4.44 -11.28
CA VAL A 57 3.71 4.98 -10.25
C VAL A 57 3.63 4.03 -9.06
N ILE A 58 3.42 2.73 -9.30
CA ILE A 58 3.37 1.72 -8.24
C ILE A 58 4.71 1.64 -7.50
N SER A 59 5.83 1.68 -8.23
CA SER A 59 7.17 1.68 -7.62
C SER A 59 7.40 2.91 -6.74
N LYS A 60 6.98 4.11 -7.17
CA LYS A 60 7.05 5.32 -6.34
C LYS A 60 6.16 5.24 -5.11
N ILE A 61 4.93 4.72 -5.22
CA ILE A 61 4.04 4.53 -4.08
C ILE A 61 4.70 3.60 -3.05
N ARG A 62 5.21 2.44 -3.49
CA ARG A 62 5.94 1.49 -2.64
C ARG A 62 7.12 2.15 -1.93
N ALA A 63 7.96 2.87 -2.67
CA ALA A 63 9.12 3.56 -2.11
C ALA A 63 8.72 4.60 -1.04
N LEU A 64 7.68 5.40 -1.29
CA LEU A 64 7.19 6.39 -0.34
C LEU A 64 6.64 5.72 0.94
N GLU A 65 5.82 4.68 0.81
CA GLU A 65 5.24 4.02 1.98
C GLU A 65 6.27 3.23 2.81
N GLN A 66 7.21 2.53 2.14
CA GLN A 66 8.23 1.74 2.83
C GLN A 66 9.32 2.62 3.47
N SER A 67 9.52 3.85 2.97
CA SER A 67 10.36 4.87 3.63
C SER A 67 9.60 5.73 4.66
N GLY A 68 8.34 5.41 4.97
CA GLY A 68 7.55 6.14 5.98
C GLY A 68 7.01 7.50 5.53
N ARG A 69 7.17 7.88 4.26
CA ARG A 69 6.75 9.16 3.68
C ARG A 69 5.26 9.16 3.29
N TYR A 70 4.39 8.79 4.25
CA TYR A 70 2.97 8.55 4.01
C TYR A 70 2.19 9.77 3.50
N ASN A 71 2.52 10.97 3.96
CA ASN A 71 1.87 12.21 3.51
C ASN A 71 2.17 12.51 2.02
N GLU A 72 3.39 12.21 1.58
CA GLU A 72 3.77 12.35 0.17
C GLU A 72 3.11 11.28 -0.69
N ALA A 73 3.02 10.04 -0.19
CA ALA A 73 2.25 8.99 -0.86
C ALA A 73 0.80 9.41 -1.05
N GLY A 74 0.16 9.97 -0.02
CA GLY A 74 -1.21 10.49 -0.08
C GLY A 74 -1.40 11.57 -1.13
N ARG A 75 -0.52 12.58 -1.18
CA ARG A 75 -0.55 13.63 -2.22
C ARG A 75 -0.38 13.04 -3.62
N PHE A 76 0.58 12.13 -3.78
CA PHE A 76 0.84 11.48 -5.06
C PHE A 76 -0.37 10.64 -5.53
N LEU A 77 -0.98 9.88 -4.63
CA LEU A 77 -2.21 9.12 -4.87
C LEU A 77 -3.40 10.01 -5.22
N ALA A 78 -3.50 11.22 -4.66
CA ALA A 78 -4.57 12.16 -5.02
C ALA A 78 -4.42 12.70 -6.45
N SER A 79 -3.18 12.85 -6.93
CA SER A 79 -2.88 13.32 -8.29
C SER A 79 -2.89 12.23 -9.36
N ASN A 80 -2.95 10.95 -8.99
CA ASN A 80 -2.81 9.83 -9.92
C ASN A 80 -4.07 8.93 -9.96
N ARG A 81 -4.49 8.56 -11.18
CA ARG A 81 -5.74 7.84 -11.45
C ARG A 81 -5.56 6.41 -11.96
N ILE A 82 -4.40 5.79 -11.77
CA ILE A 82 -4.20 4.39 -12.18
C ILE A 82 -5.20 3.46 -11.48
N GLU A 83 -5.89 2.67 -12.30
CA GLU A 83 -6.84 1.66 -11.86
C GLU A 83 -6.15 0.31 -11.60
N ASP A 84 -5.49 0.22 -10.44
CA ASP A 84 -4.85 -1.00 -9.98
C ASP A 84 -5.18 -1.28 -8.51
N CYS A 85 -5.33 -2.56 -8.19
CA CYS A 85 -5.62 -3.05 -6.84
C CYS A 85 -4.64 -2.52 -5.81
N GLU A 86 -3.34 -2.50 -6.10
CA GLU A 86 -2.31 -2.05 -5.17
C GLU A 86 -2.39 -0.54 -4.93
N VAL A 87 -2.67 0.24 -5.98
CA VAL A 87 -2.85 1.69 -5.89
C VAL A 87 -4.03 2.05 -4.99
N TYR A 88 -5.17 1.38 -5.18
CA TYR A 88 -6.35 1.61 -4.34
C TYR A 88 -6.17 1.08 -2.92
N LEU A 89 -5.40 0.00 -2.72
CA LEU A 89 -5.03 -0.46 -1.39
C LEU A 89 -4.12 0.55 -0.66
N ALA A 90 -3.17 1.17 -1.36
CA ALA A 90 -2.34 2.25 -0.80
C ALA A 90 -3.20 3.49 -0.44
N ARG A 91 -4.17 3.84 -1.30
CA ARG A 91 -5.14 4.90 -1.01
C ARG A 91 -5.95 4.60 0.25
N ALA A 92 -6.43 3.37 0.43
CA ALA A 92 -7.13 2.96 1.64
C ALA A 92 -6.23 3.07 2.88
N ARG A 93 -4.98 2.62 2.83
CA ARG A 93 -4.03 2.76 3.95
C ARG A 93 -3.82 4.22 4.35
N TYR A 94 -3.65 5.12 3.38
CA TYR A 94 -3.56 6.54 3.62
C TYR A 94 -4.82 7.08 4.32
N LEU A 95 -6.01 6.72 3.82
CA LEU A 95 -7.28 7.15 4.39
C LEU A 95 -7.50 6.64 5.83
N ILE A 96 -7.15 5.38 6.11
CA ILE A 96 -7.20 4.79 7.46
C ILE A 96 -6.29 5.57 8.43
N ARG A 97 -5.06 5.90 8.03
CA ARG A 97 -4.15 6.72 8.85
C ARG A 97 -4.70 8.10 9.18
N ASN A 98 -5.61 8.61 8.36
CA ASN A 98 -6.28 9.89 8.55
C ASN A 98 -7.70 9.74 9.14
N SER A 99 -8.03 8.56 9.69
CA SER A 99 -9.35 8.24 10.29
C SER A 99 -10.54 8.39 9.33
N ARG A 100 -10.30 8.40 8.02
CA ARG A 100 -11.32 8.51 6.96
C ARG A 100 -11.86 7.13 6.58
N PHE A 101 -12.46 6.44 7.54
CA PHE A 101 -12.77 5.01 7.42
C PHE A 101 -13.78 4.68 6.31
N ARG A 102 -14.84 5.48 6.12
CA ARG A 102 -15.83 5.23 5.04
C ARG A 102 -15.22 5.34 3.65
N GLU A 103 -14.36 6.33 3.44
CA GLU A 103 -13.67 6.52 2.16
C GLU A 103 -12.64 5.41 1.94
N ALA A 104 -11.99 4.95 3.01
CA ALA A 104 -11.09 3.80 2.94
C ALA A 104 -11.84 2.52 2.55
N GLU A 105 -13.03 2.26 3.08
CA GLU A 105 -13.86 1.13 2.65
C GLU A 105 -14.19 1.20 1.16
N ALA A 106 -14.64 2.36 0.66
CA ALA A 106 -14.92 2.52 -0.77
C ALA A 106 -13.67 2.26 -1.64
N ALA A 107 -12.50 2.71 -1.19
CA ALA A 107 -11.24 2.43 -1.88
C ALA A 107 -10.87 0.93 -1.85
N LEU A 108 -11.09 0.23 -0.73
CA LEU A 108 -10.84 -1.22 -0.60
C LEU A 108 -11.79 -2.04 -1.47
N GLU A 109 -13.05 -1.63 -1.55
CA GLU A 109 -14.04 -2.25 -2.42
C GLU A 109 -13.68 -2.10 -3.89
N ARG A 110 -13.22 -0.90 -4.28
CA ARG A 110 -12.69 -0.69 -5.62
C ARG A 110 -11.44 -1.53 -5.88
N ALA A 111 -10.49 -1.61 -4.93
CA ALA A 111 -9.29 -2.43 -5.04
C ALA A 111 -9.62 -3.91 -5.29
N ARG A 112 -10.66 -4.43 -4.65
CA ARG A 112 -11.12 -5.82 -4.81
C ARG A 112 -11.49 -6.13 -6.27
N SER A 113 -12.16 -5.21 -6.96
CA SER A 113 -12.58 -5.37 -8.36
C SER A 113 -11.48 -5.17 -9.42
N LEU A 114 -10.34 -4.60 -9.04
CA LEU A 114 -9.29 -4.19 -9.99
C LEU A 114 -8.21 -5.26 -10.17
N PRO A 115 -7.50 -5.29 -11.31
CA PRO A 115 -6.34 -6.17 -11.48
C PRO A 115 -5.20 -5.78 -10.52
N ALA A 116 -4.28 -6.71 -10.29
CA ALA A 116 -3.01 -6.45 -9.61
C ALA A 116 -1.87 -6.70 -10.59
N ALA A 117 -1.46 -5.66 -11.32
CA ALA A 117 -0.57 -5.79 -12.47
C ALA A 117 0.86 -6.24 -12.11
N PHE A 118 1.33 -5.92 -10.90
CA PHE A 118 2.73 -6.18 -10.49
C PHE A 118 2.87 -6.77 -9.08
N ALA A 119 1.81 -7.41 -8.57
CA ALA A 119 1.77 -7.98 -7.23
C ALA A 119 0.89 -9.23 -7.21
N ASP A 120 1.12 -10.10 -6.22
CA ASP A 120 0.26 -11.26 -6.02
C ASP A 120 -1.13 -10.84 -5.53
N LYS A 121 -2.15 -11.09 -6.36
CA LYS A 121 -3.54 -10.76 -6.07
C LYS A 121 -4.06 -11.50 -4.84
N ALA A 122 -3.60 -12.72 -4.57
CA ALA A 122 -4.03 -13.49 -3.40
C ALA A 122 -3.53 -12.83 -2.11
N ALA A 123 -2.24 -12.47 -2.04
CA ALA A 123 -1.68 -11.68 -0.95
C ALA A 123 -2.42 -10.35 -0.76
N LEU A 124 -2.68 -9.60 -1.84
CA LEU A 124 -3.43 -8.34 -1.76
C LEU A 124 -4.87 -8.52 -1.26
N THR A 125 -5.53 -9.62 -1.60
CA THR A 125 -6.88 -9.94 -1.11
C THR A 125 -6.89 -10.12 0.41
N GLY A 126 -5.86 -10.78 0.96
CA GLY A 126 -5.67 -10.88 2.41
C GLY A 126 -5.48 -9.51 3.08
N HIS A 127 -4.68 -8.63 2.46
CA HIS A 127 -4.53 -7.24 2.93
C HIS A 127 -5.85 -6.46 2.88
N ILE A 128 -6.65 -6.62 1.82
CA ILE A 128 -7.96 -5.95 1.70
C ILE A 128 -8.88 -6.36 2.85
N LYS A 129 -8.99 -7.66 3.15
CA LYS A 129 -9.79 -8.15 4.29
C LYS A 129 -9.33 -7.54 5.61
N TYR A 130 -8.02 -7.52 5.83
CA TYR A 130 -7.43 -6.92 7.02
C TYR A 130 -7.82 -5.44 7.18
N TYR A 131 -7.63 -4.64 6.13
CA TYR A 131 -7.94 -3.21 6.20
C TYR A 131 -9.45 -2.91 6.25
N LEU A 132 -10.31 -3.78 5.69
CA LEU A 132 -11.76 -3.67 5.89
C LEU A 132 -12.14 -3.89 7.36
N ALA A 133 -11.47 -4.81 8.07
CA ALA A 133 -11.68 -5.05 9.49
C ALA A 133 -11.19 -3.88 10.36
N GLU A 134 -10.04 -3.28 10.02
CA GLU A 134 -9.56 -2.03 10.63
C GLU A 134 -10.56 -0.88 10.43
N CYS A 135 -11.10 -0.70 9.22
CA CYS A 135 -12.16 0.29 8.96
C CYS A 135 -13.40 0.03 9.80
N GLY A 136 -13.86 -1.23 9.90
CA GLY A 136 -15.02 -1.60 10.72
C GLY A 136 -14.82 -1.24 12.19
N THR A 137 -13.62 -1.50 12.73
CA THR A 137 -13.23 -1.11 14.08
C THR A 137 -13.22 0.41 14.26
N GLY A 138 -12.67 1.15 13.29
CA GLY A 138 -12.70 2.61 13.28
C GLY A 138 -14.12 3.17 13.30
N LEU A 139 -15.01 2.64 12.48
CA LEU A 139 -16.41 3.05 12.42
C LEU A 139 -17.17 2.71 13.71
N PHE A 140 -16.95 1.53 14.28
CA PHE A 140 -17.50 1.18 15.60
C PHE A 140 -17.09 2.19 16.67
N ARG A 141 -15.83 2.64 16.67
CA ARG A 141 -15.36 3.66 17.62
C ARG A 141 -16.04 5.01 17.44
N THR A 142 -16.47 5.36 16.22
CA THR A 142 -17.23 6.60 15.96
C THR A 142 -18.68 6.52 16.41
N LYS A 143 -19.29 5.33 16.35
CA LYS A 143 -20.69 5.09 16.72
C LYS A 143 -20.82 3.69 17.30
N ARG A 144 -20.88 3.56 18.62
CA ARG A 144 -20.78 2.29 19.36
C ARG A 144 -22.13 1.56 19.47
N THR A 145 -22.81 1.36 18.36
CA THR A 145 -24.03 0.55 18.34
C THR A 145 -23.71 -0.94 18.28
N GLN A 146 -24.67 -1.76 18.68
CA GLN A 146 -24.58 -3.21 18.51
C GLN A 146 -24.35 -3.62 17.04
N ALA A 147 -25.05 -2.99 16.09
CA ALA A 147 -24.89 -3.29 14.66
C ALA A 147 -23.48 -2.97 14.13
N SER A 148 -22.84 -1.87 14.57
CA SER A 148 -21.47 -1.56 14.14
C SER A 148 -20.45 -2.46 14.81
N LYS A 149 -20.70 -2.91 16.05
CA LYS A 149 -19.89 -3.93 16.75
C LYS A 149 -19.93 -5.27 16.01
N GLU A 150 -21.12 -5.75 15.65
CA GLU A 150 -21.32 -6.99 14.88
C GLU A 150 -20.61 -6.93 13.53
N THR A 151 -20.74 -5.81 12.82
CA THR A 151 -20.04 -5.60 11.54
C THR A 151 -18.52 -5.67 11.71
N ALA A 152 -17.97 -5.01 12.75
CA ALA A 152 -16.54 -5.04 13.03
C ALA A 152 -16.06 -6.46 13.39
N LEU A 153 -16.80 -7.16 14.25
CA LEU A 153 -16.50 -8.53 14.65
C LEU A 153 -16.51 -9.49 13.45
N GLN A 154 -17.55 -9.43 12.61
CA GLN A 154 -17.66 -10.29 11.42
C GLN A 154 -16.43 -10.15 10.52
N ARG A 155 -15.98 -8.92 10.26
CA ARG A 155 -14.81 -8.69 9.42
C ARG A 155 -13.51 -9.23 10.04
N TRP A 156 -13.35 -9.15 11.35
CA TRP A 156 -12.21 -9.78 12.01
C TRP A 156 -12.28 -11.30 11.98
N TYR A 157 -13.48 -11.89 12.07
CA TYR A 157 -13.64 -13.33 11.85
C TYR A 157 -13.28 -13.74 10.42
N ASP A 158 -13.63 -12.93 9.42
CA ASP A 158 -13.24 -13.18 8.02
C ASP A 158 -11.71 -13.17 7.84
N VAL A 159 -11.02 -12.24 8.51
CA VAL A 159 -9.54 -12.19 8.55
C VAL A 159 -8.99 -13.44 9.22
N LYS A 160 -9.51 -13.77 10.42
CA LYS A 160 -9.07 -14.95 11.18
C LYS A 160 -9.27 -16.24 10.38
N TYR A 161 -10.40 -16.38 9.69
CA TYR A 161 -10.70 -17.53 8.85
C TYR A 161 -9.77 -17.62 7.63
N ALA A 162 -9.43 -16.48 7.02
CA ALA A 162 -8.52 -16.42 5.88
C ALA A 162 -7.10 -16.89 6.24
N TYR A 163 -6.66 -16.67 7.47
CA TYR A 163 -5.33 -17.04 7.97
C TYR A 163 -5.35 -18.22 8.95
N ARG A 164 -6.42 -19.03 8.98
CA ARG A 164 -6.58 -20.12 9.96
C ARG A 164 -5.48 -21.18 9.94
N ASN A 165 -4.85 -21.36 8.77
CA ASN A 165 -3.76 -22.33 8.57
C ASN A 165 -2.37 -21.75 8.92
N ASP A 166 -2.29 -20.45 9.18
CA ASP A 166 -1.06 -19.77 9.61
C ASP A 166 -1.38 -18.84 10.79
N GLN A 167 -1.46 -19.43 11.97
CA GLN A 167 -1.82 -18.71 13.19
C GLN A 167 -0.72 -17.72 13.66
N ASN A 168 0.50 -17.89 13.15
CA ASN A 168 1.61 -16.97 13.40
C ASN A 168 1.60 -15.77 12.46
N HIS A 169 0.75 -15.80 11.42
CA HIS A 169 0.59 -14.65 10.55
C HIS A 169 0.12 -13.43 11.35
N ARG A 170 0.79 -12.29 11.14
CA ARG A 170 0.48 -11.03 11.83
C ARG A 170 -0.99 -10.63 11.80
N PHE A 171 -1.70 -10.90 10.69
CA PHE A 171 -3.13 -10.58 10.57
C PHE A 171 -4.02 -11.51 11.40
N PHE A 172 -3.63 -12.78 11.59
CA PHE A 172 -4.35 -13.71 12.46
C PHE A 172 -4.24 -13.28 13.92
N GLN A 173 -3.01 -12.97 14.36
CA GLN A 173 -2.74 -12.46 15.70
C GLN A 173 -3.53 -11.17 15.95
N LYS A 174 -3.47 -10.24 15.00
CA LYS A 174 -4.20 -8.98 15.11
C LYS A 174 -5.72 -9.18 15.16
N ALA A 175 -6.26 -10.12 14.39
CA ALA A 175 -7.68 -10.45 14.44
C ALA A 175 -8.09 -10.97 15.83
N ASN A 176 -7.29 -11.85 16.45
CA ASN A 176 -7.57 -12.33 17.80
C ASN A 176 -7.56 -11.21 18.84
N GLU A 177 -6.57 -10.32 18.78
CA GLU A 177 -6.51 -9.14 19.65
C GLU A 177 -7.75 -8.26 19.48
N SER A 178 -8.10 -7.92 18.25
CA SER A 178 -9.21 -7.02 17.94
C SER A 178 -10.56 -7.61 18.33
N ILE A 179 -10.78 -8.91 18.12
CA ILE A 179 -12.01 -9.60 18.55
C ILE A 179 -12.16 -9.53 20.07
N ARG A 180 -11.10 -9.84 20.83
CA ARG A 180 -11.12 -9.74 22.31
C ARG A 180 -11.40 -8.30 22.76
N ALA A 181 -10.74 -7.33 22.15
CA ALA A 181 -10.93 -5.92 22.47
C ALA A 181 -12.38 -5.46 22.17
N LEU A 182 -12.96 -5.86 21.04
CA LEU A 182 -14.35 -5.52 20.70
C LEU A 182 -15.34 -6.13 21.68
N TRP A 183 -15.15 -7.37 22.12
CA TRP A 183 -16.02 -8.00 23.12
C TRP A 183 -16.00 -7.28 24.46
N ALA A 184 -14.85 -6.75 24.88
CA ALA A 184 -14.69 -6.03 26.14
C ALA A 184 -15.37 -4.65 26.18
N VAL A 185 -15.72 -4.08 25.02
CA VAL A 185 -16.35 -2.75 24.93
C VAL A 185 -17.87 -2.88 24.99
N GLN A 186 -18.51 -2.16 25.91
CA GLN A 186 -19.97 -2.00 25.98
C GLN A 186 -20.47 -1.11 24.84
N THR A 187 -21.65 -1.43 24.33
CA THR A 187 -22.34 -0.63 23.31
C THR A 187 -23.30 0.34 23.99
N ASP A 188 -23.52 1.49 23.36
CA ASP A 188 -24.46 2.52 23.84
C ASP A 188 -25.92 2.07 23.66
#